data_AF-A0A2W0AYU0-F1
#
_entry.id   AF-A0A2W0AYU0-F1
#
_cell.length_a   1.000
_cell.length_b   1.000
_cell.length_c   1.000
_cell.angle_alpha   90.00
_cell.angle_beta   90.00
_cell.angle_gamma   90.00
#
_symmetry.space_group_name_H-M   'P 1'
#
loop_
_entity.id
_entity.type
_entity.pdbx_description
1 polymer ?
#
loop_
_entity_poly.entity_id
_entity_poly.type
_entity_poly.pdbx_seq_one_letter_code
_entity_poly.pdbx_strand_id
1 'polypeptide(L)'
;MPMESSTQSGVSLQHHPATNIVKNPHRSRRSWIIACAILLVFAGIFAYGIVSRLRHAATVRAETTQMSLPSVSVATPERSALLQEIVLPGNVQPFTSAPIYARTNGYLKTWYADIGARVKKGQLLAVIETPEVDQQLQQSRSNLATSEANLKLSEITKNR
;
A
#
# COMPACT_ATOMS: atom_id res chain seq x y z
N MET A 1 103.79 74.36 22.84
CA MET A 1 105.13 74.01 23.36
C MET A 1 105.32 72.49 23.20
N PRO A 2 106.54 72.00 22.97
CA PRO A 2 107.04 71.60 21.65
C PRO A 2 106.97 70.07 21.41
N MET A 3 106.82 69.64 20.15
CA MET A 3 107.83 68.97 19.28
C MET A 3 107.96 67.46 19.53
N GLU A 4 107.67 66.60 18.53
CA GLU A 4 108.63 66.04 17.54
C GLU A 4 109.54 64.97 18.20
N SER A 5 109.97 63.88 17.57
CA SER A 5 110.14 63.54 16.16
C SER A 5 110.41 62.02 16.03
N SER A 6 110.17 61.48 14.82
CA SER A 6 111.04 60.53 14.08
C SER A 6 111.30 59.11 14.66
N THR A 7 111.47 58.01 13.92
CA THR A 7 111.72 57.75 12.49
C THR A 7 111.66 56.24 12.18
N GLN A 8 111.41 55.92 10.90
CA GLN A 8 111.90 54.81 10.06
C GLN A 8 111.61 53.33 10.42
N SER A 9 111.62 52.35 9.50
CA SER A 9 111.36 52.17 8.04
C SER A 9 111.88 50.75 7.66
N GLY A 10 111.38 50.14 6.57
CA GLY A 10 111.95 48.96 5.89
C GLY A 10 110.93 47.80 5.70
N VAL A 11 110.30 47.57 4.52
CA VAL A 11 110.76 46.87 3.26
C VAL A 11 110.96 45.35 3.52
N SER A 12 110.52 44.33 2.76
CA SER A 12 109.95 44.13 1.39
C SER A 12 109.30 42.73 1.24
N LEU A 13 108.28 42.65 0.36
CA LEU A 13 107.94 41.67 -0.71
C LEU A 13 107.86 40.12 -0.51
N GLN A 14 106.76 39.58 -1.10
CA GLN A 14 106.63 38.39 -1.98
C GLN A 14 105.94 37.08 -1.47
N HIS A 15 104.67 36.90 -1.93
CA HIS A 15 104.00 35.76 -2.62
C HIS A 15 104.03 34.28 -2.13
N HIS A 16 102.80 33.76 -1.86
CA HIS A 16 102.14 32.44 -2.10
C HIS A 16 102.86 31.07 -1.86
N PRO A 17 102.13 29.93 -1.74
CA PRO A 17 100.85 29.65 -1.07
C PRO A 17 100.82 28.29 -0.30
N ALA A 18 99.64 28.01 0.27
CA ALA A 18 99.00 26.70 0.47
C ALA A 18 99.10 25.98 1.83
N THR A 19 97.88 25.74 2.34
CA THR A 19 97.43 24.59 3.15
C THR A 19 97.86 24.58 4.61
N ASN A 20 96.98 25.13 5.46
CA ASN A 20 96.46 24.49 6.68
C ASN A 20 95.52 25.49 7.38
N ILE A 21 94.23 25.15 7.51
CA ILE A 21 93.35 25.81 8.47
C ILE A 21 92.88 24.77 9.50
N VAL A 22 93.79 24.59 10.47
CA VAL A 22 93.55 24.52 11.92
C VAL A 22 92.35 25.44 12.28
N LYS A 23 91.36 25.08 13.08
CA LYS A 23 91.43 24.61 14.47
C LYS A 23 90.06 24.10 14.93
N ASN A 24 90.06 22.99 15.66
CA ASN A 24 88.93 22.53 16.47
C ASN A 24 88.64 23.58 17.57
N PRO A 25 87.44 24.17 17.68
CA PRO A 25 87.10 24.98 18.84
C PRO A 25 86.63 24.06 19.98
N HIS A 26 87.36 24.16 21.09
CA HIS A 26 87.08 23.54 22.38
C HIS A 26 85.59 23.67 22.75
N ARG A 27 84.87 22.54 22.86
CA ARG A 27 83.47 22.51 23.33
C ARG A 27 83.37 23.13 24.73
N SER A 28 82.69 24.28 24.85
CA SER A 28 82.24 24.79 26.14
C SER A 28 80.92 24.10 26.53
N ARG A 29 80.73 23.79 27.81
CA ARG A 29 79.52 23.15 28.38
C ARG A 29 78.20 23.81 27.94
N ARG A 30 78.24 25.07 27.50
CA ARG A 30 77.09 25.88 27.05
C ARG A 30 76.54 25.46 25.68
N SER A 31 77.36 24.99 24.74
CA SER A 31 76.86 24.58 23.41
C SER A 31 76.08 23.26 23.44
N TRP A 32 76.40 22.35 24.37
CA TRP A 32 75.64 21.13 24.59
C TRP A 32 74.26 21.40 25.22
N ILE A 33 74.17 22.41 26.09
CA ILE A 33 72.89 22.86 26.68
C ILE A 33 71.95 23.37 25.58
N ILE A 34 72.46 24.12 24.61
CA ILE A 34 71.66 24.64 23.48
C ILE A 34 71.17 23.49 22.59
N ALA A 35 72.03 22.51 22.29
CA ALA A 35 71.62 21.33 21.52
C ALA A 35 70.54 20.49 22.23
N CYS A 36 70.66 20.29 23.54
CA CYS A 36 69.62 19.62 24.34
C CYS A 36 68.31 20.42 24.38
N ALA A 37 68.38 21.75 24.47
CA ALA A 37 67.19 22.60 24.42
C ALA A 37 66.46 22.48 23.09
N ILE A 38 67.19 22.50 21.96
CA ILE A 38 66.61 22.32 20.62
C ILE A 38 65.97 20.94 20.49
N LEU A 39 66.64 19.87 20.93
CA LEU A 39 66.10 18.51 20.89
C LEU A 39 64.81 18.39 21.71
N LEU A 40 64.76 19.01 22.90
CA LEU A 40 63.55 19.04 23.73
C LEU A 40 62.38 19.76 23.06
N VAL A 41 62.64 20.88 22.38
CA VAL A 41 61.60 21.61 21.61
C VAL A 41 61.10 20.74 20.46
N PHE A 42 61.99 20.11 19.69
CA PHE A 42 61.59 19.20 18.61
C PHE A 42 60.80 18.00 19.12
N ALA A 43 61.21 17.39 20.23
CA ALA A 43 60.48 16.30 20.86
C ALA A 43 59.08 16.73 21.35
N GLY A 44 58.97 17.95 21.89
CA GLY A 44 57.69 18.53 22.31
C GLY A 44 56.73 18.75 21.14
N ILE A 45 57.20 19.30 20.02
CA ILE A 45 56.40 19.49 18.80
C ILE A 45 55.97 18.14 18.23
N PHE A 46 56.87 17.15 18.21
CA PHE A 46 56.57 15.82 17.69
C PHE A 46 55.54 15.07 18.56
N ALA A 47 55.70 15.13 19.89
CA ALA A 47 54.73 14.57 20.84
C ALA A 47 53.37 15.26 20.71
N TYR A 48 53.35 16.59 20.58
CA TYR A 48 52.13 17.36 20.36
C TYR A 48 51.42 16.94 19.06
N GLY A 49 52.16 16.75 17.96
CA GLY A 49 51.61 16.29 16.68
C GLY A 49 51.05 14.86 16.71
N ILE A 50 51.67 13.95 17.47
CA ILE A 50 51.16 12.58 17.65
C ILE A 50 49.87 12.59 18.48
N VAL A 51 49.85 13.34 19.58
CA VAL A 51 48.68 13.44 20.47
C VAL A 51 47.50 14.11 19.76
N SER A 52 47.73 15.16 18.97
CA SER A 52 46.67 15.79 18.18
C SER A 52 46.09 14.82 17.16
N ARG A 53 46.94 14.07 16.44
CA ARG A 53 46.49 13.09 15.43
C ARG A 53 45.68 11.95 16.01
N LEU A 54 46.04 11.43 17.19
CA LEU A 54 45.28 10.39 17.87
C LEU A 54 43.91 10.90 18.35
N ARG A 55 43.85 12.15 18.84
CA ARG A 55 42.57 12.77 19.23
C ARG A 55 41.65 13.00 18.03
N HIS A 56 42.17 13.44 16.90
CA HIS A 56 41.39 13.61 15.67
C HIS A 56 40.86 12.28 15.09
N ALA A 57 41.63 11.19 15.24
CA ALA A 57 41.16 9.86 14.83
C ALA A 57 40.02 9.33 15.71
N ALA A 58 39.98 9.70 17.00
CA ALA A 58 38.92 9.30 17.91
C ALA A 58 37.60 10.06 17.65
N THR A 59 37.67 11.36 17.34
CA THR A 59 36.47 12.17 17.05
C THR A 59 35.80 11.76 15.75
N VAL A 60 36.57 11.50 14.69
CA VAL A 60 36.02 11.08 13.38
C VAL A 60 35.34 9.70 13.46
N ARG A 61 35.85 8.78 14.29
CA ARG A 61 35.22 7.47 14.50
C ARG A 61 33.88 7.58 15.23
N ALA A 62 33.80 8.43 16.25
CA ALA A 62 32.55 8.64 16.99
C ALA A 62 31.46 9.24 16.10
N GLU A 63 31.81 10.20 15.24
CA GLU A 63 30.89 10.82 14.29
C GLU A 63 30.45 9.84 13.18
N THR A 64 31.34 8.97 12.71
CA THR A 64 31.02 7.97 11.68
C THR A 64 30.03 6.92 12.21
N THR A 65 30.14 6.50 13.48
CA THR A 65 29.19 5.56 14.08
C THR A 65 27.78 6.17 14.21
N GLN A 66 27.67 7.47 14.49
CA GLN A 66 26.37 8.14 14.58
C GLN A 66 25.71 8.34 13.20
N MET A 67 26.49 8.55 12.14
CA MET A 67 25.97 8.70 10.77
C MET A 67 25.66 7.36 10.07
N SER A 68 26.03 6.22 10.66
CA SER A 68 25.87 4.89 10.04
C SER A 68 24.53 4.22 10.35
N LEU A 69 23.62 4.88 11.08
CA LEU A 69 22.29 4.33 11.35
C LEU A 69 21.29 4.86 10.31
N PRO A 70 20.81 4.01 9.37
CA PRO A 70 19.83 4.44 8.38
C PRO A 70 18.52 4.82 9.07
N SER A 71 18.07 6.06 8.88
CA SER A 71 16.76 6.51 9.35
C SER A 71 15.68 5.87 8.48
N VAL A 72 14.90 4.97 9.06
CA VAL A 72 13.79 4.29 8.38
C VAL A 72 12.46 4.84 8.87
N SER A 73 11.53 5.05 7.95
CA SER A 73 10.15 5.37 8.29
C SER A 73 9.42 4.08 8.59
N VAL A 74 8.85 3.96 9.79
CA VAL A 74 8.03 2.82 10.21
C VAL A 74 6.61 3.28 10.50
N ALA A 75 5.65 2.42 10.21
CA ALA A 75 4.25 2.60 10.58
C ALA A 75 3.78 1.39 11.38
N THR A 76 3.04 1.63 12.46
CA THR A 76 2.43 0.58 13.27
C THR A 76 1.08 0.20 12.68
N PRO A 77 0.80 -1.10 12.41
CA PRO A 77 -0.47 -1.51 11.85
C PRO A 77 -1.60 -1.32 12.88
N GLU A 78 -2.63 -0.59 12.48
CA GLU A 78 -3.87 -0.51 13.24
C GLU A 78 -4.90 -1.49 12.71
N ARG A 79 -5.77 -2.00 13.60
CA ARG A 79 -6.82 -2.93 13.25
C ARG A 79 -7.92 -2.18 12.51
N SER A 80 -7.95 -2.28 11.18
CA SER A 80 -9.05 -1.76 10.37
C SER A 80 -10.35 -2.51 10.67
N ALA A 81 -11.49 -1.83 10.56
CA ALA A 81 -12.80 -2.44 10.70
C ALA A 81 -12.97 -3.54 9.62
N LEU A 82 -13.27 -4.77 10.05
CA LEU A 82 -13.39 -5.95 9.17
C LEU A 82 -14.68 -5.97 8.35
N LEU A 83 -15.38 -4.84 8.23
CA LEU A 83 -16.69 -4.77 7.60
C LEU A 83 -16.57 -3.95 6.32
N GLN A 84 -16.22 -4.65 5.24
CA GLN A 84 -16.47 -4.15 3.90
C GLN A 84 -17.94 -4.44 3.59
N GLU A 85 -18.79 -3.43 3.75
CA GLU A 85 -20.18 -3.51 3.31
C GLU A 85 -20.21 -3.54 1.78
N ILE A 86 -20.69 -4.64 1.21
CA ILE A 86 -20.86 -4.78 -0.24
C ILE A 86 -22.37 -4.72 -0.51
N VAL A 87 -22.80 -3.64 -1.17
CA VAL A 87 -24.18 -3.47 -1.61
C VAL A 87 -24.33 -4.12 -2.98
N LEU A 88 -25.02 -5.25 -3.04
CA LEU A 88 -25.36 -5.93 -4.29
C LEU A 88 -26.82 -5.69 -4.64
N PRO A 89 -27.14 -5.42 -5.92
CA PRO A 89 -28.53 -5.41 -6.36
C PRO A 89 -29.09 -6.83 -6.27
N GLY A 90 -30.28 -6.94 -5.68
CA GLY A 90 -31.06 -8.17 -5.63
C GLY A 90 -32.51 -7.87 -5.98
N ASN A 91 -33.17 -8.82 -6.63
CA ASN A 91 -34.60 -8.77 -6.88
C ASN A 91 -35.35 -9.73 -5.95
N VAL A 92 -36.54 -9.33 -5.52
CA VAL A 92 -37.43 -10.18 -4.73
C VAL A 92 -38.52 -10.72 -5.64
N GLN A 93 -38.83 -12.01 -5.51
CA GLN A 93 -39.90 -12.67 -6.26
C GLN A 93 -40.89 -13.30 -5.29
N PRO A 94 -42.17 -13.41 -5.69
CA PRO A 94 -43.17 -14.09 -4.88
C PRO A 94 -42.80 -15.57 -4.72
N PHE A 95 -42.95 -16.11 -3.50
CA PHE A 95 -42.72 -17.54 -3.24
C PHE A 95 -43.66 -18.44 -4.05
N THR A 96 -44.87 -17.96 -4.36
CA THR A 96 -45.85 -18.66 -5.19
C THR A 96 -46.54 -17.65 -6.10
N SER A 97 -46.59 -17.96 -7.39
CA SER A 97 -47.30 -17.17 -8.41
C SER A 97 -48.32 -18.06 -9.11
N ALA A 98 -49.56 -17.59 -9.19
CA ALA A 98 -50.67 -18.31 -9.81
C ALA A 98 -51.44 -17.37 -10.76
N PRO A 99 -50.95 -17.18 -12.00
CA PRO A 99 -51.71 -16.42 -12.99
C PRO A 99 -53.00 -17.16 -13.33
N ILE A 100 -54.13 -16.45 -13.27
CA ILE A 100 -55.46 -17.01 -13.52
C ILE A 100 -55.93 -16.60 -14.91
N TYR A 101 -56.30 -17.58 -15.73
CA TYR A 101 -56.83 -17.38 -17.07
C TYR A 101 -58.21 -18.02 -17.20
N ALA A 102 -59.04 -17.46 -18.08
CA ALA A 102 -60.30 -18.07 -18.46
C ALA A 102 -60.06 -19.40 -19.20
N ARG A 103 -60.89 -20.41 -18.93
CA ARG A 103 -60.81 -21.71 -19.64
C ARG A 103 -61.43 -21.64 -21.04
N THR A 104 -62.40 -20.76 -21.24
CA THR A 104 -63.15 -20.58 -22.48
C THR A 104 -63.21 -19.10 -22.84
N ASN A 105 -63.34 -18.82 -24.13
CA ASN A 105 -63.58 -17.46 -24.61
C ASN A 105 -65.03 -17.06 -24.29
N GLY A 106 -65.24 -15.81 -23.89
CA GLY A 106 -66.55 -15.33 -23.51
C GLY A 106 -66.48 -13.92 -22.94
N TYR A 107 -67.63 -13.41 -22.51
CA TYR A 107 -67.74 -12.09 -21.90
C TYR A 107 -67.86 -12.21 -20.39
N LEU A 108 -67.28 -11.26 -19.65
CA LEU A 108 -67.44 -11.20 -18.21
C LEU A 108 -68.86 -10.75 -17.86
N LYS A 109 -69.63 -11.65 -17.23
CA LYS A 109 -70.99 -11.35 -16.76
C LYS A 109 -70.97 -10.67 -15.39
N THR A 110 -70.11 -11.16 -14.50
CA THR A 110 -69.99 -10.62 -13.15
C THR A 110 -68.57 -10.79 -12.64
N TRP A 111 -68.11 -9.81 -11.86
CA TRP A 111 -66.80 -9.78 -11.24
C TRP A 111 -66.97 -9.61 -9.73
N TYR A 112 -66.36 -10.49 -8.94
CA TYR A 112 -66.60 -10.59 -7.49
C TYR A 112 -65.42 -10.13 -6.62
N ALA A 113 -64.21 -9.98 -7.15
CA ALA A 113 -63.01 -9.73 -6.35
C ALA A 113 -62.18 -8.55 -6.89
N ASP A 114 -62.12 -7.44 -6.15
CA ASP A 114 -61.40 -6.24 -6.59
C ASP A 114 -59.86 -6.42 -6.62
N ILE A 115 -59.17 -5.50 -7.29
CA ILE A 115 -57.72 -5.46 -7.42
C ILE A 115 -57.09 -5.30 -6.02
N GLY A 116 -56.17 -6.21 -5.68
CA GLY A 116 -55.51 -6.24 -4.37
C GLY A 116 -56.30 -6.96 -3.28
N ALA A 117 -57.51 -7.45 -3.56
CA ALA A 117 -58.27 -8.25 -2.60
C ALA A 117 -57.58 -9.58 -2.30
N ARG A 118 -57.66 -10.02 -1.04
CA ARG A 118 -57.21 -11.36 -0.63
C ARG A 118 -58.25 -12.39 -1.01
N VAL A 119 -57.82 -13.45 -1.68
CA VAL A 119 -58.70 -14.55 -2.13
C VAL A 119 -58.23 -15.89 -1.59
N LYS A 120 -59.15 -16.85 -1.47
CA LYS A 120 -58.86 -18.22 -1.04
C LYS A 120 -58.94 -19.20 -2.21
N LYS A 121 -58.31 -20.36 -2.07
CA LYS A 121 -58.43 -21.45 -3.04
C LYS A 121 -59.90 -21.84 -3.23
N GLY A 122 -60.35 -21.90 -4.48
CA GLY A 122 -61.72 -22.27 -4.85
C GLY A 122 -62.74 -21.13 -4.74
N GLN A 123 -62.32 -19.92 -4.39
CA GLN A 123 -63.22 -18.76 -4.38
C GLN A 123 -63.61 -18.37 -5.81
N LEU A 124 -64.91 -18.12 -6.03
CA LEU A 124 -65.42 -17.60 -7.29
C LEU A 124 -64.97 -16.15 -7.47
N LEU A 125 -64.21 -15.89 -8.54
CA LEU A 125 -63.67 -14.56 -8.84
C LEU A 125 -64.52 -13.82 -9.88
N ALA A 126 -64.99 -14.53 -10.90
CA ALA A 126 -65.81 -13.98 -11.96
C ALA A 126 -66.66 -15.08 -12.62
N VAL A 127 -67.77 -14.67 -13.23
CA VAL A 127 -68.60 -15.52 -14.08
C VAL A 127 -68.42 -15.06 -15.52
N ILE A 128 -68.11 -16.01 -16.39
CA ILE A 128 -67.94 -15.80 -17.83
C ILE A 128 -69.18 -16.37 -18.52
N GLU A 129 -69.78 -15.58 -19.40
CA GLU A 129 -70.91 -15.97 -20.23
C GLU A 129 -70.38 -16.32 -21.63
N THR A 130 -70.63 -17.56 -22.05
CA THR A 130 -70.16 -18.11 -23.33
C THR A 130 -71.34 -18.78 -24.05
N PRO A 131 -72.03 -18.10 -24.98
CA PRO A 131 -73.23 -18.63 -25.62
C PRO A 131 -72.96 -19.91 -26.44
N GLU A 132 -71.77 -20.04 -27.02
CA GLU A 132 -71.37 -21.20 -27.81
C GLU A 132 -71.32 -22.49 -26.96
N VAL A 133 -70.72 -22.41 -25.77
CA VAL A 133 -70.61 -23.56 -24.86
C VAL A 133 -71.98 -23.91 -24.29
N ASP A 134 -72.81 -22.93 -23.99
CA ASP A 134 -74.18 -23.15 -23.52
C ASP A 134 -75.04 -23.84 -24.61
N GLN A 135 -74.91 -23.42 -25.86
CA GLN A 135 -75.58 -24.07 -26.99
C GLN A 135 -75.08 -25.50 -27.20
N GLN A 136 -73.77 -25.72 -27.12
CA GLN A 136 -73.19 -27.06 -27.23
C GLN A 136 -73.69 -27.99 -26.12
N LEU A 137 -73.76 -27.49 -24.88
CA LEU A 137 -74.30 -28.23 -23.75
C LEU A 137 -75.76 -28.60 -23.97
N GLN A 138 -76.57 -27.65 -24.45
CA GLN A 138 -77.98 -27.90 -24.75
C GLN A 138 -78.15 -28.95 -25.84
N GLN A 139 -77.35 -28.90 -26.91
CA GLN A 139 -77.35 -29.91 -27.96
C GLN A 139 -76.96 -31.29 -27.42
N SER A 140 -75.91 -31.39 -26.60
CA SER A 140 -75.48 -32.65 -25.99
C SER A 140 -76.57 -33.25 -25.09
N ARG A 141 -77.31 -32.43 -24.35
CA ARG A 141 -78.44 -32.88 -23.53
C ARG A 141 -79.60 -33.40 -24.37
N SER A 142 -79.95 -32.74 -25.46
CA SER A 142 -80.98 -33.22 -26.40
C SER A 142 -80.58 -34.56 -27.03
N ASN A 143 -79.30 -34.74 -27.37
CA ASN A 143 -78.77 -35.99 -27.89
C ASN A 143 -78.87 -37.12 -26.84
N LEU A 144 -78.49 -36.83 -25.58
CA LEU A 144 -78.62 -37.76 -24.46
C LEU A 144 -80.08 -38.20 -24.29
N ALA A 145 -81.02 -37.26 -24.24
CA ALA A 145 -82.44 -37.57 -24.06
C ALA A 145 -83.00 -38.45 -25.19
N THR A 146 -82.55 -38.22 -26.44
CA THR A 146 -82.92 -39.06 -27.59
C THR A 146 -82.35 -40.47 -27.45
N SER A 147 -81.10 -40.61 -27.02
CA SER A 147 -80.48 -41.91 -26.78
C SER A 147 -81.18 -42.68 -25.64
N GLU A 148 -81.55 -42.01 -24.56
CA GLU A 148 -82.30 -42.60 -23.45
C GLU A 148 -83.69 -43.07 -23.89
N ALA A 149 -84.40 -42.28 -24.71
CA ALA A 149 -85.69 -42.66 -25.27
C ALA A 149 -85.59 -43.91 -26.15
N ASN A 150 -84.55 -43.98 -26.99
CA ASN A 150 -84.29 -45.14 -27.84
C ASN A 150 -83.94 -46.38 -27.02
N LEU A 151 -83.11 -46.24 -25.98
CA LEU A 151 -82.77 -47.33 -25.07
C LEU A 151 -84.04 -47.88 -24.40
N LYS A 152 -84.90 -46.99 -23.88
CA LYS A 152 -86.17 -47.38 -23.27
C LYS A 152 -87.09 -48.12 -24.25
N LEU A 153 -87.15 -47.67 -25.50
CA LEU A 153 -87.90 -48.37 -26.56
C LEU A 153 -87.33 -49.77 -26.84
N SER A 154 -86.01 -49.91 -26.89
CA SER A 154 -85.34 -51.21 -27.06
C SER A 154 -85.60 -52.14 -25.88
N GLU A 155 -85.61 -51.64 -24.64
CA GLU A 155 -85.93 -52.44 -23.45
C GLU A 155 -87.37 -52.94 -23.44
N ILE A 156 -88.34 -52.08 -23.78
CA ILE A 156 -89.75 -52.46 -23.90
C ILE A 156 -89.91 -53.55 -24.98
N THR A 157 -89.19 -53.41 -26.09
CA THR A 157 -89.25 -54.38 -27.20
C THR A 157 -88.58 -55.71 -26.85
N LYS A 158 -87.51 -55.71 -26.04
CA LYS A 158 -86.81 -56.92 -25.59
C LYS A 158 -87.68 -57.81 -24.68
N ASN A 159 -88.56 -57.20 -23.89
CA ASN A 159 -89.40 -57.89 -22.91
C ASN A 159 -90.79 -58.31 -23.46
N ARG A 160 -91.06 -58.08 -24.76
CA ARG A 160 -92.26 -58.56 -25.46
C ARG A 160 -91.95 -59.86 -26.20
#